data_AF-A0A7W0YR61-F1
#
_entry.id   AF-A0A7W0YR61-F1
#
_cell.length_a   1.000
_cell.length_b   1.000
_cell.length_c   1.000
_cell.angle_alpha   90.00
_cell.angle_beta   90.00
_cell.angle_gamma   90.00
#
_symmetry.space_group_name_H-M   'P 1'
#
loop_
_entity.id
_entity.type
_entity.pdbx_description
1 polymer ?
#
loop_
_entity_poly.entity_id
_entity_poly.type
_entity_poly.pdbx_seq_one_letter_code
_entity_poly.pdbx_strand_id
1 'polypeptide(L)'
;TVTCTVPRPIAVDTLLRTRGDRPVALGLTYEDGRRVVLVADDRLFANRALRTTGAGPFALRLVVPRYAAVVFDELHHGYQASGSLAGETLDWSLRSPWGWAVWQVALVGLVGLLAGGIRFGPVRSAIERRRRSPLEHVRALATALAAARGHDVAVRLMVQGLRRRLSRSGRAVRGDSDAWLEGLGPSLQSERGRAALAELTTLTRRPTRADEVLEAANAVETLWEELKPR
;
A
#
# COMPACT_ATOMS: atom_id res chain seq x y z
N THR A 1 1.29 46.18 -25.93
CA THR A 1 2.20 45.18 -26.51
C THR A 1 3.61 45.53 -26.09
N VAL A 2 4.27 44.69 -25.31
CA VAL A 2 5.66 44.93 -24.88
C VAL A 2 6.58 44.49 -26.01
N THR A 3 7.21 45.45 -26.69
CA THR A 3 8.20 45.16 -27.73
C THR A 3 9.53 44.89 -27.03
N CYS A 4 9.89 43.62 -26.84
CA CYS A 4 11.20 43.25 -26.35
C CYS A 4 12.22 43.28 -27.50
N THR A 5 13.13 44.24 -27.45
CA THR A 5 14.33 44.22 -28.30
C THR A 5 15.27 43.15 -27.76
N VAL A 6 15.24 41.96 -28.36
CA VAL A 6 16.15 40.87 -27.99
C VAL A 6 17.51 41.15 -28.64
N PRO A 7 18.60 41.27 -27.86
CA PRO A 7 19.93 41.43 -28.44
C PRO A 7 20.26 40.22 -29.33
N ARG A 8 20.96 40.46 -30.44
CA ARG A 8 21.41 39.39 -31.35
C ARG A 8 22.82 38.95 -30.98
N PRO A 9 23.09 37.64 -30.93
CA PRO A 9 24.45 37.15 -30.73
C PRO A 9 25.30 37.42 -31.97
N ILE A 10 26.57 37.77 -31.77
CA ILE A 10 27.58 37.91 -32.83
C ILE A 10 28.24 36.59 -33.20
N ALA A 11 28.20 35.61 -32.31
CA ALA A 11 28.69 34.27 -32.57
C ALA A 11 27.78 33.22 -31.91
N VAL A 12 27.59 32.10 -32.62
CA VAL A 12 26.81 30.96 -32.16
C VAL A 12 27.61 29.69 -32.39
N ASP A 13 28.09 29.08 -31.31
CA ASP A 13 28.88 27.85 -31.33
C ASP A 13 28.02 26.66 -30.88
N THR A 14 28.09 25.55 -31.60
CA THR A 14 27.48 24.30 -31.11
C THR A 14 28.43 23.60 -30.15
N LEU A 15 28.04 23.50 -28.87
CA LEU A 15 28.87 22.93 -27.82
C LEU A 15 28.65 21.42 -27.63
N LEU A 16 27.43 20.94 -27.90
CA LEU A 16 27.08 19.53 -27.77
C LEU A 16 26.04 19.13 -28.82
N ARG A 17 26.22 17.96 -29.41
CA ARG A 17 25.31 17.35 -30.38
C ARG A 17 24.90 15.96 -29.92
N THR A 18 23.69 15.56 -30.29
CA THR A 18 23.26 14.16 -30.17
C THR A 18 24.00 13.28 -31.18
N ARG A 19 23.91 11.95 -31.03
CA ARG A 19 24.41 11.00 -32.05
C ARG A 19 23.76 11.18 -33.43
N GLY A 20 22.56 11.76 -33.48
CA GLY A 20 21.85 12.10 -34.73
C GLY A 20 22.09 13.52 -35.21
N ASP A 21 23.20 14.14 -34.84
CA ASP A 21 23.64 15.49 -35.26
C ASP A 21 22.70 16.65 -34.87
N ARG A 22 21.80 16.44 -33.92
CA ARG A 22 20.94 17.52 -33.39
C ARG A 22 21.66 18.32 -32.30
N PRO A 23 21.65 19.67 -32.34
CA PRO A 23 22.27 20.48 -31.30
C PRO A 23 21.51 20.32 -29.97
N VAL A 24 22.27 20.10 -28.89
CA VAL A 24 21.75 19.97 -27.51
C VAL A 24 22.20 21.15 -26.65
N ALA A 25 23.39 21.69 -26.91
CA ALA A 25 23.88 22.88 -26.24
C ALA A 25 24.50 23.86 -27.24
N LEU A 26 24.17 25.14 -27.08
CA LEU A 26 24.66 26.25 -27.89
C LEU A 26 25.33 27.29 -27.00
N GLY A 27 26.47 27.81 -27.43
CA GLY A 27 27.12 28.99 -26.84
C GLY A 27 26.82 30.21 -27.69
N LEU A 28 26.23 31.23 -27.09
CA LEU A 28 25.94 32.52 -27.70
C LEU A 28 26.89 33.56 -27.13
N THR A 29 27.56 34.31 -28.00
CA THR A 29 28.41 35.44 -27.60
C THR A 29 27.78 36.73 -28.12
N TYR A 30 27.68 37.74 -27.27
CA TYR A 30 27.12 39.06 -27.59
C TYR A 30 28.24 40.10 -27.74
N GLU A 31 27.93 41.24 -28.38
CA GLU A 31 28.90 42.33 -28.64
C GLU A 31 29.56 42.88 -27.37
N ASP A 32 28.81 42.88 -26.26
CA ASP A 32 29.28 43.35 -24.95
C ASP A 32 30.12 42.31 -24.19
N GLY A 33 30.49 41.20 -24.84
CA GLY A 33 31.28 40.13 -24.27
C GLY A 33 30.49 39.16 -23.38
N ARG A 34 29.17 39.35 -23.22
CA ARG A 34 28.34 38.38 -22.49
C ARG A 34 28.30 37.06 -23.24
N ARG A 35 28.41 35.97 -22.48
CA ARG A 35 28.24 34.61 -22.99
C ARG A 35 27.01 33.96 -22.36
N VAL A 36 26.13 33.44 -23.19
CA VAL A 36 24.93 32.70 -22.77
C VAL A 36 25.02 31.29 -23.31
N VAL A 37 24.85 30.30 -22.45
CA VAL A 37 24.76 28.90 -22.86
C VAL A 37 23.31 28.48 -22.82
N LEU A 38 22.78 28.02 -23.96
CA LEU A 38 21.47 27.42 -24.05
C LEU A 38 21.64 25.90 -24.04
N VAL A 39 20.92 25.22 -23.16
CA VAL A 39 20.93 23.75 -23.05
C VAL A 39 19.51 23.24 -23.14
N ALA A 40 19.28 22.28 -24.04
CA ALA A 40 17.95 21.76 -24.34
C ALA A 40 17.47 20.68 -23.35
N ASP A 41 18.37 20.09 -22.55
CA ASP A 41 18.07 19.01 -21.61
C ASP A 41 18.69 19.31 -20.23
N ASP A 42 17.86 19.43 -19.21
CA ASP A 42 18.25 19.68 -17.83
C ASP A 42 18.91 18.46 -17.17
N ARG A 43 18.67 17.25 -17.71
CA ARG A 43 19.25 16.00 -17.20
C ARG A 43 20.77 16.00 -17.26
N LEU A 44 21.37 16.81 -18.14
CA LEU A 44 22.83 17.00 -18.19
C LEU A 44 23.41 17.54 -16.88
N PHE A 45 22.59 18.23 -16.07
CA PHE A 45 22.99 18.81 -14.79
C PHE A 45 22.49 18.01 -13.58
N ALA A 46 21.78 16.90 -13.81
CA ALA A 46 21.33 16.05 -12.72
C ALA A 46 22.50 15.30 -12.07
N ASN A 47 22.52 15.21 -10.73
CA ASN A 47 23.58 14.54 -9.97
C ASN A 47 23.90 13.12 -10.48
N ARG A 48 22.88 12.37 -10.90
CA ARG A 48 23.07 11.04 -11.48
C ARG A 48 23.86 11.09 -12.79
N ALA A 49 23.53 12.01 -13.69
CA ALA A 49 24.22 12.16 -14.97
C ALA A 49 25.66 12.64 -14.76
N LEU A 50 25.86 13.63 -13.88
CA LEU A 50 27.19 14.12 -13.51
C LEU A 50 28.08 13.00 -12.92
N ARG A 51 27.50 12.10 -12.12
CA ARG A 51 28.23 10.98 -11.49
C ARG A 51 28.53 9.80 -12.42
N THR A 52 27.63 9.50 -13.36
CA THR A 52 27.66 8.23 -14.10
C THR A 52 27.96 8.36 -15.60
N THR A 53 28.09 9.59 -16.10
CA THR A 53 28.32 9.86 -17.53
C THR A 53 29.40 10.93 -17.73
N GLY A 54 29.73 11.23 -18.99
CA GLY A 54 30.63 12.33 -19.35
C GLY A 54 30.05 13.74 -19.16
N ALA A 55 28.86 13.89 -18.57
CA ALA A 55 28.22 15.18 -18.35
C ALA A 55 28.99 16.08 -17.37
N GLY A 56 29.70 15.50 -16.39
CA GLY A 56 30.50 16.24 -15.41
C GLY A 56 31.57 17.14 -16.04
N PRO A 57 32.52 16.58 -16.81
CA PRO A 57 33.53 17.37 -17.53
C PRO A 57 32.93 18.41 -18.49
N PHE A 58 31.82 18.09 -19.15
CA PHE A 58 31.12 19.04 -20.02
C PHE A 58 30.59 20.24 -19.22
N ALA A 59 29.81 19.99 -18.16
CA ALA A 59 29.24 21.04 -17.33
C ALA A 59 30.33 21.91 -16.68
N LEU A 60 31.43 21.29 -16.24
CA LEU A 60 32.56 22.00 -15.65
C LEU A 60 33.23 22.96 -16.66
N ARG A 61 33.38 22.55 -17.93
CA ARG A 61 33.94 23.42 -18.99
C ARG A 61 33.07 24.63 -19.32
N LEU A 62 31.77 24.60 -19.01
CA LEU A 62 30.90 25.76 -19.19
C LEU A 62 31.22 26.89 -18.20
N VAL A 63 31.68 26.54 -17.00
CA VAL A 63 32.00 27.49 -15.93
C VAL A 63 33.50 27.81 -15.90
N VAL A 64 34.33 26.78 -16.04
CA VAL A 64 35.79 26.86 -15.98
C VAL A 64 36.36 26.40 -17.32
N PRO A 65 36.63 27.31 -18.27
CA PRO A 65 36.97 26.95 -19.64
C PRO A 65 38.32 26.23 -19.78
N ARG A 66 39.21 26.36 -18.79
CA ARG A 66 40.51 25.68 -18.75
C ARG A 66 40.80 25.19 -17.34
N TYR A 67 40.99 23.88 -17.20
CA TYR A 67 41.45 23.25 -15.96
C TYR A 67 42.31 22.03 -16.29
N ALA A 68 43.37 21.81 -15.52
CA ALA A 68 44.17 20.58 -15.59
C ALA A 68 43.61 19.50 -14.65
N ALA A 69 43.21 19.92 -13.45
CA ALA A 69 42.49 19.12 -12.47
C ALA A 69 41.55 20.05 -11.69
N VAL A 70 40.41 19.52 -11.24
CA VAL A 70 39.54 20.20 -10.27
C VAL A 70 39.46 19.29 -9.05
N VAL A 71 39.88 19.84 -7.92
CA VAL A 71 39.79 19.17 -6.62
C VAL A 71 38.62 19.80 -5.88
N PHE A 72 37.66 18.96 -5.50
CA PHE A 72 36.59 19.37 -4.60
C PHE A 72 37.04 19.04 -3.18
N ASP A 73 37.19 20.07 -2.35
CA ASP A 73 37.45 19.89 -0.93
C ASP A 73 36.12 19.92 -0.16
N GLU A 74 35.68 18.75 0.30
CA GLU A 74 34.47 18.61 1.12
C GLU A 74 34.82 18.88 2.59
N LEU A 75 35.14 20.14 2.89
CA LEU A 75 35.70 20.57 4.18
C LEU A 75 34.86 20.19 5.42
N HIS A 76 33.57 19.88 5.25
CA HIS A 76 32.63 19.65 6.37
C HIS A 76 31.97 18.26 6.37
N HIS A 77 32.10 17.47 5.30
CA HIS A 77 31.51 16.14 5.20
C HIS A 77 32.60 15.20 4.70
N GLY A 78 33.24 14.47 5.62
CA GLY A 78 34.37 13.61 5.30
C GLY A 78 34.11 12.72 4.08
N TYR A 79 35.05 12.75 3.15
CA TYR A 79 35.06 11.93 1.95
C TYR A 79 35.13 10.44 2.32
N GLN A 80 34.03 9.69 2.12
CA GLN A 80 34.06 8.24 2.14
C GLN A 80 33.65 7.68 0.78
N ALA A 81 34.50 6.80 0.25
CA ALA A 81 34.34 6.20 -1.06
C ALA A 81 33.10 5.31 -1.10
N SER A 82 31.96 5.86 -1.52
CA SER A 82 30.76 5.11 -1.94
C SER A 82 30.42 3.89 -1.07
N GLY A 83 30.52 4.01 0.25
CA GLY A 83 30.10 2.97 1.18
C GLY A 83 28.57 2.98 1.30
N SER A 84 27.94 1.81 1.39
CA SER A 84 26.56 1.76 1.88
C SER A 84 26.55 2.33 3.29
N LEU A 85 25.65 3.27 3.60
CA LEU A 85 25.47 3.81 4.96
C LEU A 85 25.32 2.68 5.99
N ALA A 86 24.68 1.57 5.59
CA ALA A 86 24.55 0.39 6.44
C ALA A 86 25.90 -0.30 6.72
N GLY A 87 26.78 -0.38 5.72
CA GLY A 87 28.12 -0.95 5.84
C GLY A 87 29.01 -0.12 6.76
N GLU A 88 29.03 1.20 6.57
CA GLU A 88 29.81 2.12 7.42
C GLU A 88 29.28 2.13 8.87
N THR A 89 27.96 2.10 9.05
CA THR A 89 27.35 2.03 10.39
C THR A 89 27.71 0.71 11.09
N LEU A 90 27.67 -0.41 10.36
CA LEU A 90 28.01 -1.72 10.91
C LEU A 90 29.48 -1.78 11.30
N ASP A 91 30.37 -1.32 10.43
CA ASP A 91 31.81 -1.29 10.65
C ASP A 91 32.19 -0.36 11.83
N TRP A 92 31.59 0.82 11.91
CA TRP A 92 31.70 1.70 13.08
C TRP A 92 31.21 1.01 14.36
N SER A 93 30.08 0.29 14.29
CA SER A 93 29.50 -0.38 15.47
C SER A 93 30.38 -1.50 16.02
N LEU A 94 31.18 -2.15 15.17
CA LEU A 94 32.10 -3.22 15.58
C LEU A 94 33.42 -2.68 16.15
N ARG A 95 33.82 -1.46 15.76
CA ARG A 95 35.08 -0.83 16.19
C ARG A 95 34.92 0.13 17.37
N SER A 96 33.73 0.66 17.59
CA SER A 96 33.43 1.61 18.66
C SER A 96 32.98 0.90 19.95
N PRO A 97 33.49 1.30 21.15
CA PRO A 97 32.99 0.79 22.42
C PRO A 97 31.48 0.98 22.59
N TRP A 98 30.91 2.07 22.06
CA TRP A 98 29.47 2.35 22.16
C TRP A 98 28.65 1.45 21.22
N GLY A 99 29.22 1.06 20.09
CA GLY A 99 28.61 0.07 19.21
C GLY A 99 28.49 -1.30 19.89
N TRP A 100 29.54 -1.72 20.61
CA TRP A 100 29.49 -2.93 21.44
C TRP A 100 28.41 -2.88 22.53
N ALA A 101 28.23 -1.74 23.20
CA ALA A 101 27.17 -1.57 24.19
C ALA A 101 25.78 -1.78 23.56
N VAL A 102 25.54 -1.24 22.37
CA VAL A 102 24.29 -1.45 21.61
C VAL A 102 24.08 -2.93 21.28
N TRP A 103 25.12 -3.63 20.81
CA TRP A 103 25.05 -5.05 20.52
C TRP A 103 24.77 -5.91 21.76
N GLN A 104 25.33 -5.56 22.91
CA GLN A 104 25.04 -6.25 24.17
C GLN A 104 23.57 -6.07 24.59
N VAL A 105 23.04 -4.85 24.52
CA VAL A 105 21.62 -4.60 24.81
C VAL A 105 20.71 -5.36 23.84
N ALA A 106 21.04 -5.36 22.55
CA ALA A 106 20.29 -6.10 21.54
C ALA A 106 20.31 -7.62 21.82
N LEU A 107 21.47 -8.16 22.18
CA LEU A 107 21.63 -9.58 22.52
C LEU A 107 20.83 -9.95 23.78
N VAL A 108 20.94 -9.15 24.85
CA VAL A 108 20.16 -9.37 26.09
C VAL A 108 18.67 -9.27 25.82
N GLY A 109 18.24 -8.29 25.02
CA GLY A 109 16.85 -8.17 24.58
C GLY A 109 16.37 -9.39 23.80
N LEU A 110 17.18 -9.89 22.86
CA LEU A 110 16.88 -11.10 22.09
C LEU A 110 16.77 -12.33 23.00
N VAL A 111 17.70 -12.51 23.94
CA VAL A 111 17.64 -13.60 24.93
C VAL A 111 16.40 -13.46 25.80
N GLY A 112 16.06 -12.25 26.24
CA GLY A 112 14.83 -11.98 27.00
C GLY A 112 13.57 -12.31 26.23
N LEU A 113 13.51 -11.98 24.94
CA LEU A 113 12.40 -12.34 24.05
C LEU A 113 12.29 -13.85 23.84
N LEU A 114 13.42 -14.54 23.64
CA LEU A 114 13.43 -16.00 23.50
C LEU A 114 13.02 -16.68 24.81
N ALA A 115 13.53 -16.21 25.95
CA ALA A 115 13.15 -16.71 27.27
C ALA A 115 11.67 -16.44 27.59
N GLY A 116 11.14 -15.29 27.18
CA GLY A 116 9.71 -14.95 27.34
C GLY A 116 8.80 -15.69 26.35
N GLY A 117 9.31 -16.04 25.17
CA GLY A 117 8.59 -16.80 24.14
C GLY A 117 8.52 -18.29 24.43
N ILE A 118 9.54 -18.85 25.10
CA ILE A 118 9.56 -20.25 25.53
C ILE A 118 8.82 -20.35 26.86
N ARG A 119 7.51 -20.62 26.79
CA ARG A 119 6.69 -20.91 27.96
C ARG A 119 7.10 -22.25 28.57
N PHE A 120 7.99 -22.21 29.57
CA PHE A 120 8.28 -23.37 30.41
C PHE A 120 7.10 -23.63 31.37
N GLY A 121 6.27 -24.60 31.05
CA GLY A 121 5.23 -25.12 31.93
C GLY A 121 4.11 -25.82 31.18
N PRO A 122 3.58 -26.95 31.68
CA PRO A 122 2.43 -27.60 31.08
C PRO A 122 1.25 -26.62 31.05
N VAL A 123 0.53 -26.56 29.92
CA VAL A 123 -0.69 -25.78 29.78
C VAL A 123 -1.71 -26.34 30.76
N ARG A 124 -1.78 -25.76 31.97
CA ARG A 124 -2.92 -25.97 32.85
C ARG A 124 -4.09 -25.23 32.20
N SER A 125 -5.08 -25.97 31.75
CA SER A 125 -6.34 -25.43 31.27
C SER A 125 -7.04 -24.71 32.42
N ALA A 126 -6.73 -23.43 32.64
CA ALA A 126 -7.38 -22.58 33.63
C ALA A 126 -8.78 -22.12 33.17
N ILE A 127 -9.47 -22.95 32.40
CA ILE A 127 -10.84 -22.72 31.98
C ILE A 127 -11.57 -24.04 32.23
N GLU A 128 -12.14 -24.16 33.42
CA GLU A 128 -13.41 -24.88 33.55
C GLU A 128 -14.30 -24.25 32.47
N ARG A 129 -14.56 -25.01 31.40
CA ARG A 129 -15.39 -24.57 30.29
C ARG A 129 -16.81 -24.43 30.85
N ARG A 130 -17.10 -23.32 31.50
CA ARG A 130 -18.46 -22.97 31.89
C ARG A 130 -19.23 -22.92 30.58
N ARG A 131 -20.03 -23.96 30.35
CA ARG A 131 -20.98 -24.06 29.24
C ARG A 131 -22.00 -22.94 29.44
N ARG A 132 -21.67 -21.70 29.09
CA ARG A 132 -22.71 -20.76 28.69
C ARG A 132 -23.32 -21.38 27.45
N SER A 133 -24.55 -21.84 27.61
CA SER A 133 -25.31 -22.46 26.53
C SER A 133 -25.32 -21.46 25.37
N PRO A 134 -24.85 -21.84 24.16
CA PRO A 134 -24.95 -20.97 22.98
C PRO A 134 -26.37 -20.42 22.77
N LEU A 135 -27.39 -21.15 23.26
CA LEU A 135 -28.78 -20.72 23.25
C LEU A 135 -29.07 -19.51 24.15
N GLU A 136 -28.38 -19.33 25.28
CA GLU A 136 -28.54 -18.13 26.10
C GLU A 136 -28.06 -16.88 25.38
N HIS A 137 -26.94 -16.98 24.64
CA HIS A 137 -26.42 -15.86 23.85
C HIS A 137 -27.36 -15.51 22.69
N VAL A 138 -27.84 -16.52 21.96
CA VAL A 138 -28.82 -16.31 20.88
C VAL A 138 -30.12 -15.71 21.42
N ARG A 139 -30.60 -16.19 22.58
CA ARG A 139 -31.81 -15.67 23.21
C ARG A 139 -31.64 -14.22 23.64
N ALA A 140 -30.51 -13.86 24.26
CA ALA A 140 -30.23 -12.49 24.65
C ALA A 140 -30.15 -11.54 23.43
N LEU A 141 -29.50 -11.98 22.34
CA LEU A 141 -29.42 -11.21 21.10
C LEU A 141 -30.80 -11.03 20.44
N ALA A 142 -31.59 -12.09 20.36
CA ALA A 142 -32.94 -12.04 19.82
C ALA A 142 -33.84 -11.09 20.62
N THR A 143 -33.79 -11.15 21.95
CA THR A 143 -34.54 -10.22 22.82
C THR A 143 -34.09 -8.77 22.62
N ALA A 144 -32.78 -8.52 22.48
CA ALA A 144 -32.26 -7.18 22.24
C ALA A 144 -32.70 -6.60 20.87
N LEU A 145 -32.65 -7.40 19.80
CA LEU A 145 -33.09 -6.97 18.47
C LEU A 145 -34.60 -6.74 18.40
N ALA A 146 -35.39 -7.60 19.04
CA ALA A 146 -36.83 -7.43 19.13
C ALA A 146 -37.21 -6.15 19.91
N ALA A 147 -36.56 -5.89 21.04
CA ALA A 147 -36.77 -4.69 21.83
C ALA A 147 -36.42 -3.39 21.06
N ALA A 148 -35.40 -3.45 20.21
CA ALA A 148 -34.98 -2.33 19.37
C ALA A 148 -35.80 -2.17 18.06
N ARG A 149 -36.81 -3.02 17.82
CA ARG A 149 -37.52 -3.14 16.52
C ARG A 149 -36.58 -3.34 15.31
N GLY A 150 -35.40 -3.93 15.54
CA GLY A 150 -34.34 -4.14 14.55
C GLY A 150 -34.57 -5.34 13.62
N HIS A 151 -35.77 -5.45 13.03
CA HIS A 151 -36.14 -6.53 12.10
C HIS A 151 -35.23 -6.53 10.86
N ASP A 152 -34.90 -5.34 10.37
CA ASP A 152 -33.96 -5.10 9.29
C ASP A 152 -32.54 -5.60 9.62
N VAL A 153 -32.10 -5.38 10.85
CA VAL A 153 -30.81 -5.86 11.35
C VAL A 153 -30.80 -7.38 11.40
N ALA A 154 -31.88 -8.00 11.87
CA ALA A 154 -32.01 -9.46 11.95
C ALA A 154 -31.89 -10.12 10.57
N VAL A 155 -32.65 -9.64 9.57
CA VAL A 155 -32.59 -10.17 8.19
C VAL A 155 -31.19 -10.00 7.60
N ARG A 156 -30.55 -8.84 7.77
CA ARG A 156 -29.17 -8.62 7.31
C ARG A 156 -28.17 -9.60 7.94
N LEU A 157 -28.29 -9.88 9.24
CA LEU A 157 -27.42 -10.83 9.93
C LEU A 157 -27.62 -12.26 9.42
N MET A 158 -28.86 -12.65 9.08
CA MET A 158 -29.15 -13.95 8.47
C MET A 158 -28.51 -14.10 7.09
N VAL A 159 -28.65 -13.10 6.22
CA VAL A 159 -28.02 -13.08 4.88
C VAL A 159 -26.49 -13.14 4.98
N GLN A 160 -25.90 -12.38 5.91
CA GLN A 160 -24.46 -12.44 6.18
C GLN A 160 -24.01 -13.83 6.66
N GLY A 161 -24.81 -14.47 7.52
CA GLY A 161 -24.59 -15.83 7.98
C GLY A 161 -24.62 -16.84 6.84
N LEU A 162 -25.63 -16.76 5.96
CA LEU A 162 -25.75 -17.62 4.77
C LEU A 162 -24.54 -17.46 3.84
N ARG A 163 -24.18 -16.21 3.52
CA ARG A 163 -22.99 -15.89 2.69
C ARG A 163 -21.72 -16.46 3.29
N ARG A 164 -21.54 -16.37 4.61
CA ARG A 164 -20.38 -16.93 5.31
C ARG A 164 -20.31 -18.45 5.21
N ARG A 165 -21.45 -19.15 5.24
CA ARG A 165 -21.50 -20.61 5.15
C ARG A 165 -21.26 -21.12 3.72
N LEU A 166 -21.78 -20.43 2.72
CA LEU A 166 -21.63 -20.80 1.30
C LEU A 166 -20.28 -20.38 0.70
N SER A 167 -19.61 -19.37 1.26
CA SER A 167 -18.27 -18.97 0.83
C SER A 167 -17.21 -19.96 1.33
N ARG A 168 -16.86 -20.93 0.47
CA ARG A 168 -15.80 -21.94 0.71
C ARG A 168 -14.43 -21.37 1.10
N SER A 169 -14.18 -20.07 0.89
CA SER A 169 -12.86 -19.45 1.09
C SER A 169 -12.73 -18.55 2.32
N GLY A 170 -13.73 -18.45 3.20
CA GLY A 170 -13.63 -17.66 4.45
C GLY A 170 -13.33 -16.17 4.29
N ARG A 171 -13.29 -15.65 3.06
CA ARG A 171 -13.12 -14.22 2.76
C ARG A 171 -14.49 -13.59 2.84
N ALA A 172 -14.67 -12.72 3.84
CA ALA A 172 -15.77 -11.76 3.83
C ALA A 172 -15.62 -10.90 2.58
N VAL A 173 -16.35 -11.25 1.53
CA VAL A 173 -16.49 -10.38 0.37
C VAL A 173 -17.19 -9.13 0.90
N ARG A 174 -16.45 -8.04 1.06
CA ARG A 174 -17.05 -6.71 1.19
C ARG A 174 -17.71 -6.45 -0.17
N GLY A 175 -19.02 -6.42 -0.15
CA GLY A 175 -19.85 -6.34 -1.35
C GLY A 175 -21.31 -6.28 -0.93
N ASP A 176 -22.09 -5.65 -1.79
CA ASP A 176 -23.53 -5.49 -1.62
C ASP A 176 -24.20 -6.87 -1.45
N SER A 177 -25.03 -7.01 -0.41
CA SER A 177 -25.76 -8.25 -0.14
C SER A 177 -26.74 -8.56 -1.27
N ASP A 178 -27.31 -7.54 -1.89
CA ASP A 178 -28.28 -7.68 -2.98
C ASP A 178 -27.61 -8.26 -4.23
N ALA A 179 -26.47 -7.69 -4.64
CA ALA A 179 -25.69 -8.20 -5.78
C ALA A 179 -25.23 -9.65 -5.54
N TRP A 180 -24.91 -10.00 -4.29
CA TRP A 180 -24.56 -11.37 -3.95
C TRP A 180 -25.74 -12.33 -4.05
N LEU A 181 -26.94 -11.94 -3.59
CA LEU A 181 -28.16 -12.74 -3.73
C LEU A 181 -28.53 -12.93 -5.20
N GLU A 182 -28.48 -11.87 -6.02
CA GLU A 182 -28.74 -11.96 -7.47
C GLU A 182 -27.78 -12.96 -8.15
N GLY A 183 -26.52 -13.02 -7.71
CA GLY A 183 -25.54 -13.98 -8.20
C GLY A 183 -25.83 -15.46 -7.86
N LEU A 184 -26.71 -15.75 -6.90
CA LEU A 184 -27.11 -17.13 -6.57
C LEU A 184 -28.11 -17.72 -7.56
N GLY A 185 -28.87 -16.88 -8.28
CA GLY A 185 -29.95 -17.30 -9.17
C GLY A 185 -29.57 -18.42 -10.15
N PRO A 186 -28.43 -18.33 -10.88
CA PRO A 186 -28.00 -19.37 -11.82
C PRO A 186 -27.64 -20.72 -11.18
N SER A 187 -27.38 -20.75 -9.87
CA SER A 187 -27.00 -21.98 -9.15
C SER A 187 -28.20 -22.77 -8.62
N LEU A 188 -29.39 -22.18 -8.63
CA LEU A 188 -30.62 -22.79 -8.11
C LEU A 188 -31.32 -23.59 -9.20
N GLN A 189 -31.59 -24.85 -8.91
CA GLN A 189 -32.23 -25.79 -9.84
C GLN A 189 -33.73 -25.94 -9.53
N SER A 190 -34.12 -25.80 -8.27
CA SER A 190 -35.50 -26.02 -7.82
C SER A 190 -36.37 -24.75 -7.94
N GLU A 191 -37.66 -24.93 -8.22
CA GLU A 191 -38.65 -23.83 -8.16
C GLU A 191 -38.76 -23.25 -6.74
N ARG A 192 -38.63 -24.10 -5.73
CA ARG A 192 -38.68 -23.72 -4.33
C ARG A 192 -37.51 -22.81 -3.94
N GLY A 193 -36.30 -23.11 -4.41
CA GLY A 193 -35.11 -22.29 -4.19
C GLY A 193 -35.20 -20.95 -4.90
N ARG A 194 -35.69 -20.93 -6.15
CA ARG A 194 -35.92 -19.68 -6.88
C ARG A 194 -36.96 -18.78 -6.20
N ALA A 195 -38.05 -19.37 -5.70
CA ALA A 195 -39.05 -18.64 -4.93
C ALA A 195 -38.47 -18.08 -3.61
N ALA A 196 -37.70 -18.89 -2.87
CA ALA A 196 -37.04 -18.45 -1.64
C ALA A 196 -36.01 -17.33 -1.88
N LEU A 197 -35.29 -17.36 -3.01
CA LEU A 197 -34.37 -16.29 -3.39
C LEU A 197 -35.10 -14.98 -3.68
N ALA A 198 -36.20 -15.05 -4.43
CA ALA A 198 -37.02 -13.88 -4.75
C ALA A 198 -37.61 -13.25 -3.48
N GLU A 199 -38.17 -14.08 -2.59
CA GLU A 199 -38.71 -13.69 -1.30
C GLU A 199 -37.64 -13.02 -0.41
N LEU A 200 -36.47 -13.64 -0.26
CA LEU A 200 -35.38 -13.09 0.55
C LEU A 200 -34.84 -11.75 -0.01
N THR A 201 -34.80 -11.61 -1.34
CA THR A 201 -34.38 -10.36 -2.00
C THR A 201 -35.39 -9.24 -1.72
N THR A 202 -36.69 -9.53 -1.78
CA THR A 202 -37.76 -8.57 -1.44
C THR A 202 -37.69 -8.16 0.04
N LEU A 203 -37.53 -9.13 0.95
CA LEU A 203 -37.47 -8.89 2.39
C LEU A 203 -36.21 -8.12 2.82
N THR A 204 -35.10 -8.27 2.09
CA THR A 204 -33.87 -7.48 2.33
C THR A 204 -34.06 -6.02 1.95
N ARG A 205 -34.87 -5.72 0.91
CA ARG A 205 -35.13 -4.36 0.42
C ARG A 205 -36.21 -3.61 1.22
N ARG A 206 -37.13 -4.31 1.91
CA ARG A 206 -38.20 -3.70 2.74
C ARG A 206 -38.56 -4.51 4.01
N PRO A 207 -37.65 -4.66 4.99
CA PRO A 207 -37.95 -5.39 6.22
C PRO A 207 -38.79 -4.54 7.18
N THR A 208 -40.04 -4.91 7.45
CA THR A 208 -40.94 -4.04 8.21
C THR A 208 -41.67 -4.73 9.38
N ARG A 209 -41.88 -6.07 9.36
CA ARG A 209 -42.65 -6.77 10.41
C ARG A 209 -41.94 -7.98 11.01
N ALA A 210 -42.40 -8.41 12.19
CA ALA A 210 -41.85 -9.59 12.89
C ALA A 210 -42.08 -10.90 12.12
N ASP A 211 -43.24 -11.02 11.48
CA ASP A 211 -43.64 -12.21 10.71
C ASP A 211 -42.70 -12.41 9.49
N GLU A 212 -42.31 -11.32 8.86
CA GLU A 212 -41.36 -11.26 7.74
C GLU A 212 -39.95 -11.73 8.11
N VAL A 213 -39.55 -11.61 9.39
CA VAL A 213 -38.24 -12.13 9.86
C VAL A 213 -38.23 -13.67 9.88
N LEU A 214 -39.36 -14.29 10.22
CA LEU A 214 -39.49 -15.74 10.20
C LEU A 214 -39.53 -16.26 8.76
N GLU A 215 -40.24 -15.56 7.86
CA GLU A 215 -40.22 -15.84 6.41
C GLU A 215 -38.79 -15.76 5.85
N ALA A 216 -38.04 -14.70 6.18
CA ALA A 216 -36.64 -14.58 5.80
C ALA A 216 -35.77 -15.74 6.33
N ALA A 217 -35.99 -16.17 7.57
CA ALA A 217 -35.28 -17.32 8.14
C ALA A 217 -35.56 -18.62 7.38
N ASN A 218 -36.83 -18.87 7.03
CA ASN A 218 -37.24 -20.05 6.26
C ASN A 218 -36.69 -20.02 4.82
N ALA A 219 -36.66 -18.84 4.19
CA ALA A 219 -36.07 -18.65 2.88
C ALA A 219 -34.55 -18.93 2.90
N VAL A 220 -33.85 -18.43 3.92
CA VAL A 220 -32.41 -18.70 4.13
C VAL A 220 -32.13 -20.19 4.31
N GLU A 221 -32.93 -20.90 5.11
CA GLU A 221 -32.76 -22.34 5.32
C GLU A 221 -33.01 -23.13 4.03
N THR A 222 -34.05 -22.75 3.26
CA THR A 222 -34.36 -23.37 1.97
C THR A 222 -33.22 -23.22 0.98
N LEU A 223 -32.63 -22.01 0.89
CA LEU A 223 -31.46 -21.76 0.03
C LEU A 223 -30.21 -22.51 0.50
N TRP A 224 -29.99 -22.60 1.81
CA TRP A 224 -28.88 -23.36 2.36
C TRP A 224 -28.99 -24.85 2.03
N GLU A 225 -30.16 -25.45 2.22
CA GLU A 225 -30.38 -26.88 1.95
C GLU A 225 -30.16 -27.25 0.47
N GLU A 226 -30.48 -26.35 -0.45
CA GLU A 226 -30.26 -26.56 -1.88
C GLU A 226 -28.81 -26.35 -2.31
N LEU A 227 -28.14 -25.32 -1.76
CA LEU A 227 -26.79 -24.92 -2.18
C LEU A 227 -25.68 -25.56 -1.36
N LYS A 228 -26.00 -26.32 -0.29
CA LYS A 228 -24.98 -26.96 0.53
C LYS A 228 -24.15 -27.93 -0.33
N PRO A 229 -22.82 -27.89 -0.24
CA PRO A 229 -21.99 -28.86 -0.93
C PRO A 229 -22.28 -30.27 -0.38
N ARG A 230 -22.56 -31.22 -1.28
CA ARG A 230 -22.62 -32.65 -0.96
C ARG A 230 -21.24 -33.19 -0.63
#